data_AF-A0A258QYE4-F1
#
_entry.id   AF-A0A258QYE4-F1
#
_cell.length_a   1.000
_cell.length_b   1.000
_cell.length_c   1.000
_cell.angle_alpha   90.00
_cell.angle_beta   90.00
_cell.angle_gamma   90.00
#
_symmetry.space_group_name_H-M   'P 1'
#
loop_
_entity.id
_entity.type
_entity.pdbx_description
1 polymer ?
#
loop_
_entity_poly.entity_id
_entity_poly.type
_entity_poly.pdbx_seq_one_letter_code
_entity_poly.pdbx_strand_id
1 'polypeptide(L)' 'MDMNGSQRIEASPAAVWAALNDPQVLKQCIPGCESIEKTSDTQMEAVVVLRVGPVKASFKGAVTLSDM' A
#
# COMPACT_ATOMS: atom_id res chain seq x y z
N MET A 1 9.95 8.43 -14.24
CA MET A 1 9.21 7.25 -14.73
C MET A 1 7.76 7.60 -14.57
N ASP A 2 7.03 7.77 -15.66
CA ASP A 2 5.60 8.10 -15.58
C ASP A 2 4.81 6.79 -15.56
N MET A 3 4.25 6.48 -14.40
CA MET A 3 3.36 5.32 -14.22
C MET A 3 1.92 5.83 -14.17
N ASN A 4 1.24 5.78 -15.32
CA ASN A 4 -0.18 6.09 -15.41
C ASN A 4 -1.00 4.80 -15.54
N GLY A 5 -2.13 4.73 -14.84
CA GLY A 5 -3.06 3.61 -14.91
C GLY A 5 -4.41 4.01 -14.35
N SER A 6 -5.46 3.30 -14.77
CA SER A 6 -6.81 3.46 -14.22
C SER A 6 -7.47 2.09 -14.13
N GLN A 7 -8.29 1.89 -13.10
CA GLN A 7 -9.06 0.67 -12.89
C GLN A 7 -10.45 1.07 -12.36
N ARG A 8 -11.49 0.38 -12.82
CA ARG A 8 -12.85 0.56 -12.30
C ARG A 8 -13.07 -0.41 -11.14
N ILE A 9 -13.53 0.13 -10.01
CA ILE A 9 -13.93 -0.66 -8.84
C ILE A 9 -15.44 -0.52 -8.68
N GLU A 10 -16.15 -1.64 -8.56
CA GLU A 10 -17.60 -1.67 -8.37
C GLU A 10 -17.99 -1.40 -6.91
N ALA A 11 -17.59 -0.24 -6.40
CA ALA A 11 -17.89 0.24 -5.06
C ALA A 11 -18.09 1.77 -5.06
N SER A 12 -18.66 2.31 -3.98
CA SER A 12 -18.81 3.76 -3.86
C SER A 12 -17.44 4.46 -3.74
N PRO A 13 -17.29 5.69 -4.25
CA PRO A 13 -16.03 6.43 -4.13
C PRO A 13 -15.54 6.55 -2.68
N ALA A 14 -16.45 6.76 -1.73
CA ALA A 14 -16.12 6.84 -0.31
C ALA A 14 -15.55 5.53 0.25
N ALA A 15 -16.12 4.38 -0.14
CA ALA A 15 -15.62 3.08 0.30
C ALA A 15 -14.23 2.79 -0.30
N VAL A 16 -14.03 3.12 -1.58
CA VAL A 16 -12.73 2.99 -2.24
C VAL A 16 -11.69 3.88 -1.56
N TRP A 17 -12.03 5.15 -1.29
CA TRP A 17 -11.14 6.10 -0.64
C TRP A 17 -10.72 5.64 0.76
N ALA A 18 -11.67 5.17 1.57
CA ALA A 18 -11.37 4.63 2.89
C ALA A 18 -10.43 3.42 2.80
N ALA A 19 -10.69 2.49 1.88
CA ALA A 19 -9.88 1.29 1.67
C ALA A 19 -8.45 1.60 1.19
N LEU A 20 -8.28 2.59 0.30
CA LEU A 20 -6.96 3.02 -0.18
C LEU A 20 -6.08 3.63 0.92
N ASN A 21 -6.66 4.05 2.04
CA ASN A 21 -5.96 4.68 3.16
C ASN A 21 -5.98 3.83 4.44
N ASP A 22 -6.44 2.57 4.36
CA ASP A 22 -6.52 1.63 5.47
C ASP A 22 -5.31 0.65 5.44
N PRO A 23 -4.41 0.68 6.44
CA PRO A 23 -3.28 -0.24 6.52
C PRO A 23 -3.67 -1.72 6.44
N GLN A 24 -4.81 -2.11 7.02
CA GLN A 24 -5.23 -3.51 7.04
C GLN A 24 -5.64 -3.99 5.64
N VAL A 25 -6.32 -3.13 4.87
CA VAL A 25 -6.66 -3.42 3.47
C VAL A 25 -5.41 -3.42 2.61
N LEU A 26 -4.55 -2.40 2.75
CA LEU A 26 -3.30 -2.30 2.00
C LEU A 26 -2.40 -3.51 2.21
N LYS A 27 -2.28 -4.01 3.45
CA LYS A 27 -1.51 -5.22 3.78
C LYS A 27 -1.95 -6.43 2.96
N GLN A 28 -3.27 -6.60 2.78
CA GLN A 28 -3.84 -7.73 2.04
C GLN A 28 -3.60 -7.60 0.53
N CYS A 29 -3.57 -6.36 0.02
CA CYS A 29 -3.44 -6.07 -1.40
C CYS A 29 -1.99 -6.02 -1.90
N ILE A 30 -1.01 -5.70 -1.05
CA ILE A 30 0.40 -5.56 -1.44
C ILE A 30 1.08 -6.94 -1.40
N PRO A 31 1.53 -7.49 -2.55
CA PRO A 31 2.19 -8.79 -2.59
C PRO A 31 3.45 -8.81 -1.73
N GLY A 32 3.56 -9.79 -0.83
CA GLY A 32 4.72 -9.94 0.05
C GLY A 32 4.81 -8.91 1.19
N CYS A 33 3.74 -8.13 1.45
CA CYS A 33 3.70 -7.25 2.61
C CYS A 33 3.68 -8.05 3.92
N GLU A 34 4.75 -7.94 4.71
CA GLU A 34 4.86 -8.58 6.01
C GLU A 34 4.24 -7.68 7.11
N SER A 35 4.46 -6.38 7.02
CA SER A 35 3.86 -5.37 7.89
C SER A 35 3.56 -4.07 7.16
N ILE A 36 2.53 -3.38 7.65
CA ILE A 36 2.24 -1.98 7.35
C ILE A 36 1.52 -1.38 8.56
N GLU A 37 2.04 -0.27 9.07
CA GLU A 37 1.58 0.32 10.32
C GLU A 37 1.48 1.84 10.16
N LYS A 38 0.39 2.43 10.64
CA LYS A 38 0.27 3.89 10.78
C LYS A 38 1.13 4.35 11.95
N THR A 39 2.07 5.24 11.68
CA THR A 39 2.92 5.87 12.69
C THR A 39 2.40 7.25 13.09
N SER A 40 1.48 7.83 12.30
CA SER A 40 0.69 9.01 12.65
C SER A 40 -0.59 9.06 11.80
N ASP A 41 -1.35 10.15 11.88
CA ASP A 41 -2.53 10.39 11.03
C ASP A 41 -2.17 10.42 9.53
N THR A 42 -0.93 10.79 9.21
CA THR A 42 -0.46 10.99 7.83
C THR A 42 0.78 10.19 7.47
N GLN A 43 1.31 9.34 8.36
CA GLN A 43 2.49 8.53 8.10
C GLN A 43 2.24 7.04 8.30
N MET A 44 2.85 6.24 7.43
CA MET A 44 2.91 4.79 7.58
C MET A 44 4.31 4.24 7.27
N GLU A 45 4.65 3.12 7.89
CA GLU A 45 5.81 2.32 7.56
C GLU A 45 5.39 0.93 7.10
N ALA A 46 6.03 0.39 6.07
CA ALA A 46 5.75 -0.94 5.54
C ALA A 46 7.02 -1.76 5.30
N VAL A 47 6.93 -3.07 5.53
CA VAL A 47 7.95 -4.06 5.17
C VAL A 47 7.38 -4.99 4.10
N VAL A 48 8.07 -5.08 2.97
CA VAL A 48 7.68 -5.93 1.83
C VAL A 48 8.83 -6.86 1.48
N VAL A 49 8.53 -8.16 1.39
CA VAL A 49 9.47 -9.20 0.96
C VAL A 49 9.02 -9.78 -0.37
N LEU A 50 9.79 -9.50 -1.42
CA LEU A 50 9.53 -10.00 -2.76
C LEU A 50 10.48 -11.14 -3.09
N ARG A 51 9.92 -12.16 -3.74
CA ARG A 51 10.69 -13.26 -4.34
C ARG A 51 10.54 -13.16 -5.84
N VAL A 52 11.63 -12.85 -6.53
CA VAL A 52 11.69 -12.75 -7.99
C VAL A 52 12.76 -13.72 -8.48
N GLY A 53 12.31 -14.87 -8.99
CA GLY A 53 13.21 -15.96 -9.37
C GLY A 53 14.09 -16.41 -8.18
N PRO A 54 15.43 -16.49 -8.32
CA PRO A 54 16.33 -16.88 -7.23
C PRO A 54 16.55 -15.76 -6.20
N VAL A 55 16.06 -14.55 -6.44
CA VAL A 55 16.31 -13.39 -5.58
C VAL A 55 15.20 -13.25 -4.53
N LYS A 56 15.60 -13.17 -3.26
CA LYS A 56 14.75 -12.73 -2.15
C LYS A 56 15.21 -11.35 -1.71
N ALA A 57 14.36 -10.34 -1.85
CA ALA A 57 14.64 -8.97 -1.43
C ALA A 57 13.65 -8.52 -0.35
N SER A 58 14.13 -7.75 0.62
CA SER A 58 13.30 -7.11 1.65
C SER A 58 13.46 -5.59 1.52
N PHE A 59 12.33 -4.90 1.52
CA PHE A 59 12.24 -3.45 1.39
C PHE A 59 11.49 -2.88 2.58
N LYS A 60 11.99 -1.75 3.09
CA LYS A 60 11.26 -0.89 4.03
C LYS A 60 10.81 0.36 3.28
N GLY A 61 9.52 0.66 3.34
CA GLY A 61 8.92 1.83 2.72
C GLY A 61 8.35 2.77 3.78
N ALA A 62 8.62 4.06 3.62
CA ALA A 62 7.92 5.12 4.35
C ALA A 62 6.87 5.74 3.42
N VAL A 63 5.66 5.93 3.93
CA VAL A 63 4.52 6.49 3.19
C VAL A 63 4.05 7.75 3.90
N THR A 64 3.85 8.81 3.12
CA THR A 64 3.25 10.06 3.59
C THR A 64 1.93 10.25 2.85
N LEU A 65 0.85 10.40 3.60
CA LEU A 65 -0.47 10.75 3.09
C LEU A 65 -0.58 12.29 3.01
N SER A 66 -1.09 12.79 1.89
CA SER A 66 -1.42 14.19 1.67
C SER A 66 -2.87 14.31 1.20
N ASP A 67 -3.47 15.50 1.38
CA ASP A 67 -4.80 15.84 0.88
C ASP A 67 -5.91 14.86 1.34
N MET A 68 -5.83 14.49 2.63
CA MET A 68 -6.77 13.60 3.32
C MET A 68 -8.11 14.26 3.67
#